data_AF-A0A0G4M6K8-F1
#
_entry.id   AF-A0A0G4M6K8-F1
#
_cell.length_a   1.000
_cell.length_b   1.000
_cell.length_c   1.000
_cell.angle_alpha   90.00
_cell.angle_beta   90.00
_cell.angle_gamma   90.00
#
_symmetry.space_group_name_H-M   'P 1'
#
loop_
_entity.id
_entity.type
_entity.pdbx_description
1 polymer ?
#
loop_
_entity_poly.entity_id
_entity_poly.type
_entity_poly.pdbx_seq_one_letter_code
_entity_poly.pdbx_strand_id
1 'polypeptide(L)'
;MLTDLGTAFSPAHETRLQSFTPRKTSPPEPRFDPMTPLSYASDIWSLGCIIWEILGVRPFLDIFLPELDDITANQIDALGPLPDEWWEAWDGKWKRFVANGQPTEGRQPWTFNQRFEDAIQGPRRRRKGDTMDERESNAFCELIRDILKFRPANMAPQEQTPSMLQLIQMNKSITETQSAIAAAQINMAETQGKIAETQSKMAETQNTIAATQQSMLATLGSPKPEKQPCQEKREGSLVAPRALSDFSRLPTDIRVAIWTTAFLSGVTCEVLWYKISAWELK
;
A
#
# COMPACT_ATOMS: atom_id res chain seq x y z
N MET A 1 -3.85 -1.85 7.86
CA MET A 1 -4.22 -1.72 6.43
C MET A 1 -2.95 -1.88 5.62
N LEU A 2 -2.89 -2.84 4.70
CA LEU A 2 -1.77 -2.96 3.77
C LEU A 2 -1.92 -1.83 2.74
N THR A 3 -0.91 -0.99 2.60
CA THR A 3 -0.90 0.19 1.71
C THR A 3 0.39 0.17 0.90
N ASP A 4 0.44 0.93 -0.21
CA ASP A 4 1.55 0.98 -1.17
C ASP A 4 1.71 -0.29 -2.04
N LEU A 5 0.76 -0.48 -2.95
CA LEU A 5 0.74 -1.58 -3.93
C LEU A 5 1.35 -1.19 -5.28
N GLY A 6 2.14 -0.11 -5.35
CA GLY A 6 2.72 0.39 -6.60
C GLY A 6 3.63 -0.62 -7.31
N THR A 7 4.11 -1.62 -6.59
CA THR A 7 4.94 -2.72 -7.11
C THR A 7 4.30 -4.10 -6.94
N ALA A 8 3.00 -4.19 -6.60
CA ALA A 8 2.31 -5.48 -6.49
C ALA A 8 2.13 -6.14 -7.87
N PHE A 9 2.07 -7.47 -7.91
CA PHE A 9 1.74 -8.26 -9.10
C PHE A 9 1.12 -9.60 -8.71
N SER A 10 0.44 -10.23 -9.66
CA SER A 10 -0.10 -11.58 -9.49
C SER A 10 0.81 -12.59 -10.20
N PRO A 11 1.51 -13.49 -9.49
CA PRO A 11 2.36 -14.52 -10.12
C PRO A 11 1.60 -15.42 -11.12
N ALA A 12 0.27 -15.55 -10.98
CA ALA A 12 -0.57 -16.30 -11.92
C ALA A 12 -0.77 -15.60 -13.28
N HIS A 13 -0.50 -14.29 -13.36
CA HIS A 13 -0.83 -13.45 -14.53
C HIS A 13 0.37 -12.64 -15.03
N GLU A 14 1.41 -12.46 -14.20
CA GLU A 14 2.60 -11.67 -14.52
C GLU A 14 3.86 -12.37 -13.97
N THR A 15 4.87 -12.47 -14.83
CA THR A 15 6.18 -13.04 -14.48
C THR A 15 7.13 -11.90 -14.06
N ARG A 16 7.63 -11.94 -12.82
CA ARG A 16 8.68 -11.01 -12.36
C ARG A 16 9.85 -11.77 -11.78
N LEU A 17 11.08 -11.36 -12.13
CA LEU A 17 12.33 -11.97 -11.66
C LEU A 17 13.02 -11.15 -10.57
N GLN A 18 12.69 -9.86 -10.47
CA GLN A 18 13.36 -8.93 -9.55
C GLN A 18 12.45 -8.57 -8.38
N SER A 19 12.99 -8.65 -7.16
CA SER A 19 12.33 -8.17 -5.95
C SER A 19 12.69 -6.71 -5.71
N PHE A 20 11.67 -5.89 -5.42
CA PHE A 20 11.83 -4.49 -4.99
C PHE A 20 11.74 -4.32 -3.48
N THR A 21 11.63 -5.43 -2.74
CA THR A 21 11.62 -5.43 -1.27
C THR A 21 12.94 -4.87 -0.73
N PRO A 22 12.94 -4.06 0.35
CA PRO A 22 14.16 -3.60 1.00
C PRO A 22 15.13 -4.76 1.27
N ARG A 23 16.44 -4.52 1.07
CA ARG A 23 17.48 -5.58 1.09
C ARG A 23 17.41 -6.50 2.32
N LYS A 24 17.11 -5.97 3.50
CA LYS A 24 17.05 -6.73 4.77
C LYS A 24 15.88 -7.71 4.87
N THR A 25 14.83 -7.49 4.08
CA THR A 25 13.63 -8.32 4.05
C THR A 25 13.44 -8.99 2.69
N SER A 26 14.41 -8.83 1.78
CA SER A 26 14.39 -9.44 0.46
C SER A 26 14.56 -10.96 0.57
N PRO A 27 13.77 -11.74 -0.18
CA PRO A 27 13.96 -13.18 -0.26
C PRO A 27 15.32 -13.53 -0.88
N PRO A 28 15.86 -14.73 -0.56
CA PRO A 28 17.14 -15.21 -1.10
C PRO A 28 17.05 -15.64 -2.57
N GLU A 29 15.86 -16.04 -3.04
CA GLU A 29 15.59 -16.55 -4.40
C GLU A 29 16.14 -15.63 -5.52
N PRO A 30 15.79 -14.33 -5.61
CA PRO A 30 16.27 -13.47 -6.71
C PRO A 30 17.80 -13.28 -6.76
N ARG A 31 18.53 -13.66 -5.71
CA ARG A 31 20.00 -13.66 -5.73
C ARG A 31 20.55 -14.94 -6.35
N PHE A 32 20.04 -16.10 -5.96
CA PHE A 32 20.62 -17.41 -6.29
C PHE A 32 19.91 -18.13 -7.43
N ASP A 33 18.68 -17.73 -7.73
CA ASP A 33 17.87 -18.25 -8.81
C ASP A 33 17.18 -17.09 -9.56
N PRO A 34 17.96 -16.28 -10.31
CA PRO A 34 17.44 -15.08 -10.97
C PRO A 34 16.54 -15.41 -12.19
N MET A 35 16.48 -16.66 -12.62
CA MET A 35 15.66 -17.10 -13.75
C MET A 35 14.30 -17.63 -13.30
N THR A 36 14.14 -17.98 -12.02
CA THR A 36 12.86 -18.40 -11.47
C THR A 36 12.00 -17.18 -11.14
N PRO A 37 10.74 -17.15 -11.63
CA PRO A 37 9.79 -16.09 -11.27
C PRO A 37 9.52 -16.05 -9.77
N LEU A 38 9.47 -14.84 -9.23
CA LEU A 38 9.00 -14.59 -7.88
C LEU A 38 7.58 -15.11 -7.73
N SER A 39 7.38 -15.85 -6.64
CA SER A 39 6.09 -16.43 -6.29
C SER A 39 5.62 -15.91 -4.93
N TYR A 40 4.45 -16.35 -4.49
CA TYR A 40 3.93 -16.03 -3.14
C TYR A 40 4.90 -16.39 -2.00
N ALA A 41 5.85 -17.32 -2.24
CA ALA A 41 6.95 -17.62 -1.33
C ALA A 41 7.79 -16.39 -0.95
N SER A 42 8.05 -15.52 -1.92
CA SER A 42 8.84 -14.31 -1.74
C SER A 42 8.16 -13.30 -0.82
N ASP A 43 6.84 -13.16 -0.93
CA ASP A 43 6.03 -12.32 -0.04
C ASP A 43 5.96 -12.91 1.37
N ILE A 44 5.86 -14.24 1.47
CA ILE A 44 5.84 -14.97 2.75
C ILE A 44 7.16 -14.80 3.48
N TRP A 45 8.30 -14.88 2.79
CA TRP A 45 9.61 -14.57 3.38
C TRP A 45 9.64 -13.15 3.97
N SER A 46 9.22 -12.17 3.16
CA SER A 46 9.17 -10.76 3.57
C SER A 46 8.26 -10.57 4.79
N LEU A 47 7.11 -11.25 4.80
CA LEU A 47 6.17 -11.27 5.92
C LEU A 47 6.81 -11.85 7.20
N GLY A 48 7.59 -12.93 7.10
CA GLY A 48 8.31 -13.50 8.25
C GLY A 48 9.27 -12.51 8.89
N CYS A 49 10.03 -11.77 8.07
CA CYS A 49 10.92 -10.72 8.58
C CYS A 49 10.14 -9.59 9.26
N ILE A 50 8.99 -9.19 8.70
CA ILE A 50 8.13 -8.13 9.27
C ILE A 50 7.49 -8.58 10.58
N ILE A 51 6.96 -9.81 10.66
CA ILE A 51 6.37 -10.35 11.90
C ILE A 51 7.40 -10.33 13.03
N TRP A 52 8.65 -10.71 12.74
CA TRP A 52 9.74 -10.61 13.71
C TRP A 52 9.98 -9.17 14.16
N GLU A 53 10.06 -8.23 13.23
CA GLU A 53 10.33 -6.81 13.51
C GLU A 53 9.21 -6.15 14.31
N ILE A 54 7.95 -6.57 14.11
CA ILE A 54 6.81 -6.10 14.92
C ILE A 54 6.95 -6.51 16.38
N LEU A 55 7.46 -7.72 16.64
CA LEU A 55 7.54 -8.29 17.98
C LEU A 55 8.85 -7.97 18.70
N GLY A 56 9.90 -7.65 17.96
CA GLY A 56 11.24 -7.38 18.45
C GLY A 56 11.64 -5.92 18.43
N VAL A 57 12.69 -5.58 19.18
CA VAL A 57 13.30 -4.25 19.17
C VAL A 57 14.39 -4.10 18.09
N ARG A 58 14.71 -5.19 17.40
CA ARG A 58 15.71 -5.28 16.33
C ARG A 58 15.17 -6.13 15.17
N PRO A 59 15.52 -5.79 13.91
CA PRO A 59 15.12 -6.59 12.76
C PRO A 59 15.77 -7.99 12.79
N PHE A 60 15.19 -8.94 12.08
CA PHE A 60 15.71 -10.32 12.03
C PHE A 60 17.16 -10.38 11.49
N LEU A 61 17.41 -9.67 10.39
CA LEU A 61 18.73 -9.46 9.81
C LEU A 61 19.29 -8.12 10.26
N ASP A 62 19.77 -8.05 11.50
CA ASP A 62 20.33 -6.84 12.10
C ASP A 62 21.76 -6.56 11.61
N ILE A 63 21.84 -5.93 10.43
CA ILE A 63 23.09 -5.47 9.83
C ILE A 63 22.95 -4.00 9.46
N PHE A 64 23.90 -3.17 9.87
CA PHE A 64 23.97 -1.78 9.44
C PHE A 64 24.61 -1.71 8.05
N LEU A 65 23.86 -1.21 7.05
CA LEU A 65 24.28 -1.08 5.64
C LEU A 65 24.89 -2.37 5.02
N PRO A 66 24.11 -3.47 4.94
CA PRO A 66 24.66 -4.75 4.49
C PRO A 66 24.95 -4.78 3.00
N GLU A 67 26.10 -5.35 2.63
CA GLU A 67 26.33 -5.89 1.30
C GLU A 67 25.53 -7.19 1.12
N LEU A 68 25.30 -7.59 -0.13
CA LEU A 68 24.51 -8.78 -0.44
C LEU A 68 25.09 -10.03 0.25
N ASP A 69 26.42 -10.15 0.32
CA ASP A 69 27.13 -11.26 0.97
C ASP A 69 26.94 -11.28 2.49
N ASP A 70 26.81 -10.11 3.11
CA ASP A 70 26.55 -10.02 4.55
C ASP A 70 25.14 -10.50 4.90
N ILE A 71 24.18 -10.21 4.02
CA ILE A 71 22.80 -10.68 4.15
C ILE A 71 22.78 -12.19 4.07
N THR A 72 23.39 -12.77 3.04
CA THR A 72 23.48 -14.23 2.87
C THR A 72 24.16 -14.90 4.07
N ALA A 73 25.28 -14.34 4.55
CA ALA A 73 25.97 -14.88 5.72
C ALA A 73 25.09 -14.84 6.98
N ASN A 74 24.34 -13.76 7.20
CA ASN A 74 23.42 -13.67 8.33
C ASN A 74 22.22 -14.60 8.21
N GLN A 75 21.71 -14.80 7.00
CA GLN A 75 20.66 -15.79 6.74
C GLN A 75 21.16 -17.20 7.12
N ILE A 76 22.39 -17.55 6.73
CA ILE A 76 23.00 -18.83 7.09
C ILE A 76 23.16 -18.98 8.60
N ASP A 77 23.66 -17.94 9.28
CA ASP A 77 23.84 -17.97 10.74
C ASP A 77 22.53 -18.17 11.49
N ALA A 78 21.46 -17.57 10.98
CA ALA A 78 20.15 -17.59 11.62
C ALA A 78 19.37 -18.88 11.29
N LEU A 79 19.44 -19.35 10.05
CA LEU A 79 18.53 -20.39 9.53
C LEU A 79 19.24 -21.71 9.23
N GLY A 80 20.57 -21.73 9.19
CA GLY A 80 21.37 -22.90 8.87
C GLY A 80 21.90 -22.90 7.43
N PRO A 81 22.41 -24.04 6.94
CA PRO A 81 23.09 -24.12 5.64
C PRO A 81 22.16 -23.76 4.47
N LEU A 82 22.73 -23.19 3.41
CA LEU A 82 22.02 -22.96 2.15
C LEU A 82 21.78 -24.30 1.43
N PRO A 83 20.80 -24.38 0.51
CA PRO A 83 20.75 -25.45 -0.47
C PRO A 83 22.08 -25.55 -1.24
N ASP A 84 22.55 -26.77 -1.51
CA ASP A 84 23.88 -27.01 -2.10
C ASP A 84 24.10 -26.27 -3.42
N GLU A 85 23.08 -26.21 -4.27
CA GLU A 85 23.13 -25.46 -5.54
C GLU A 85 23.43 -23.96 -5.32
N TRP A 86 22.80 -23.36 -4.31
CA TRP A 86 22.97 -21.94 -3.95
C TRP A 86 24.29 -21.70 -3.24
N TRP A 87 24.70 -22.64 -2.39
CA TRP A 87 26.02 -22.64 -1.78
C TRP A 87 27.11 -22.69 -2.83
N GLU A 88 26.96 -23.53 -3.87
CA GLU A 88 27.95 -23.62 -4.93
C GLU A 88 28.02 -22.36 -5.80
N ALA A 89 26.87 -21.76 -6.11
CA ALA A 89 26.79 -20.51 -6.87
C ALA A 89 27.32 -19.25 -6.14
N TRP A 90 27.61 -19.32 -4.83
CA TRP A 90 28.04 -18.16 -4.06
C TRP A 90 29.57 -17.97 -4.04
N ASP A 91 30.10 -17.08 -4.89
CA ASP A 91 31.55 -16.82 -4.95
C ASP A 91 32.16 -16.24 -3.65
N GLY A 92 31.39 -15.45 -2.90
CA GLY A 92 31.83 -14.77 -1.68
C GLY A 92 31.92 -15.66 -0.42
N LYS A 93 31.49 -16.93 -0.51
CA LYS A 93 31.28 -17.82 0.64
C LYS A 93 32.52 -18.03 1.52
N TRP A 94 33.68 -18.19 0.88
CA TRP A 94 34.94 -18.55 1.57
C TRP A 94 35.50 -17.45 2.47
N LYS A 95 35.05 -16.19 2.33
CA LYS A 95 35.43 -15.10 3.25
C LYS A 95 34.81 -15.26 4.63
N ARG A 96 33.70 -15.99 4.73
CA ARG A 96 32.83 -16.03 5.93
C ARG A 96 32.70 -17.44 6.53
N PHE A 97 32.95 -18.47 5.73
CA PHE A 97 32.68 -19.86 6.08
C PHE A 97 33.77 -20.79 5.57
N VAL A 98 34.08 -21.84 6.34
CA VAL A 98 34.98 -22.94 5.95
C VAL A 98 34.26 -24.07 5.25
N ALA A 99 32.95 -24.19 5.47
CA ALA A 99 32.03 -25.10 4.80
C ALA A 99 30.60 -24.56 4.92
N ASN A 100 29.64 -25.12 4.19
CA ASN A 100 28.25 -24.66 4.23
C ASN A 100 27.69 -24.72 5.67
N GLY A 101 27.26 -23.58 6.21
CA GLY A 101 26.82 -23.47 7.60
C GLY A 101 27.93 -23.49 8.66
N GLN A 102 29.20 -23.59 8.29
CA GLN A 102 30.34 -23.60 9.23
C GLN A 102 31.17 -22.32 9.12
N PRO A 103 31.07 -21.40 10.11
CA PRO A 103 31.74 -20.11 10.06
C PRO A 103 33.27 -20.25 10.10
N THR A 104 33.99 -19.25 9.58
CA THR A 104 35.45 -19.16 9.74
C THR A 104 35.88 -18.98 11.19
N GLU A 105 37.10 -19.44 11.50
CA GLU A 105 37.67 -19.34 12.84
C GLU A 105 37.72 -17.87 13.31
N GLY A 106 37.29 -17.62 14.55
CA GLY A 106 37.18 -16.28 15.14
C GLY A 106 35.86 -15.56 14.87
N ARG A 107 35.01 -16.04 13.95
CA ARG A 107 33.66 -15.51 13.75
C ARG A 107 32.71 -16.07 14.80
N GLN A 108 31.92 -15.19 15.43
CA GLN A 108 30.88 -15.55 16.39
C GLN A 108 29.51 -15.28 15.77
N PRO A 109 28.98 -16.21 14.93
CA PRO A 109 27.68 -16.02 14.31
C PRO A 109 26.55 -16.03 15.34
N TRP A 110 25.54 -15.23 15.10
CA TRP A 110 24.36 -15.16 15.96
C TRP A 110 23.31 -16.15 15.48
N THR A 111 23.11 -17.19 16.29
CA THR A 111 22.09 -18.22 16.06
C THR A 111 20.67 -17.65 16.16
N PHE A 112 19.70 -18.36 15.60
CA PHE A 112 18.28 -18.02 15.71
C PHE A 112 17.85 -17.71 17.15
N ASN A 113 18.19 -18.59 18.10
CA ASN A 113 17.73 -18.48 19.48
C ASN A 113 18.39 -17.30 20.20
N GLN A 114 19.66 -17.00 19.90
CA GLN A 114 20.32 -15.82 20.42
C GLN A 114 19.67 -14.53 19.89
N ARG A 115 19.30 -14.51 18.61
CA ARG A 115 18.54 -13.39 18.02
C ARG A 115 17.17 -13.23 18.68
N PHE A 116 16.44 -14.33 18.91
CA PHE A 116 15.14 -14.31 19.58
C PHE A 116 15.25 -13.75 21.01
N GLU A 117 16.25 -14.21 21.75
CA GLU A 117 16.50 -13.75 23.11
C GLU A 117 16.92 -12.27 23.15
N ASP A 118 17.80 -11.82 22.27
CA ASP A 118 18.27 -10.43 22.25
C ASP A 118 17.23 -9.44 21.71
N ALA A 119 16.51 -9.82 20.65
CA ALA A 119 15.57 -8.92 19.97
C ALA A 119 14.18 -8.91 20.61
N ILE A 120 13.71 -10.03 21.17
CA ILE A 120 12.30 -10.18 21.60
C ILE A 120 12.20 -10.43 23.12
N GLN A 121 12.71 -11.56 23.61
CA GLN A 121 12.46 -11.98 25.00
C GLN A 121 13.22 -11.15 26.05
N GLY A 122 14.51 -10.90 25.82
CA GLY A 122 15.36 -10.12 26.70
C GLY A 122 14.84 -8.69 26.93
N PRO A 123 14.47 -7.94 25.87
CA PRO A 123 13.84 -6.63 26.00
C PRO A 123 12.53 -6.66 26.79
N ARG A 124 11.66 -7.65 26.57
CA ARG A 124 10.41 -7.83 27.33
C ARG A 124 10.69 -8.05 28.81
N ARG A 125 11.62 -8.95 29.15
CA ARG A 125 12.04 -9.24 30.52
C ARG A 125 12.59 -7.99 31.22
N ARG A 126 13.46 -7.22 30.56
CA ARG A 126 14.08 -6.01 31.12
C ARG A 126 13.08 -4.88 31.34
N ARG A 127 12.06 -4.77 30.50
CA ARG A 127 11.03 -3.71 30.58
C ARG A 127 9.85 -4.08 31.50
N LYS A 128 9.92 -5.22 32.20
CA LYS A 128 8.78 -5.82 32.93
C LYS A 128 7.53 -5.96 32.07
N GLY A 129 7.73 -6.14 30.75
CA GLY A 129 6.65 -6.49 29.84
C GLY A 129 6.30 -7.96 29.98
N ASP A 130 5.17 -8.35 29.40
CA ASP A 130 4.77 -9.76 29.35
C ASP A 130 5.73 -10.53 28.44
N THR A 131 6.48 -11.46 29.04
CA THR A 131 7.39 -12.36 28.31
C THR A 131 6.58 -13.50 27.75
N MET A 132 6.91 -13.94 26.54
CA MET A 132 6.26 -15.12 25.97
C MET A 132 6.56 -16.32 26.85
N ASP A 133 5.56 -17.13 27.17
CA ASP A 133 5.79 -18.40 27.85
C ASP A 133 6.52 -19.39 26.92
N GLU A 134 6.88 -20.57 27.43
CA GLU A 134 7.60 -21.57 26.63
C GLU A 134 6.80 -22.04 25.42
N ARG A 135 5.49 -22.22 25.58
CA ARG A 135 4.61 -22.71 24.51
C ARG A 135 4.47 -21.67 23.41
N GLU A 136 4.22 -20.42 23.76
CA GLU A 136 4.12 -19.30 22.84
C GLU A 136 5.46 -19.05 22.15
N SER A 137 6.57 -19.04 22.89
CA SER A 137 7.92 -18.87 22.34
C SER A 137 8.24 -19.95 21.32
N ASN A 138 7.92 -21.22 21.63
CA ASN A 138 8.17 -22.34 20.72
C ASN A 138 7.31 -22.23 19.47
N ALA A 139 5.99 -21.98 19.61
CA ALA A 139 5.09 -21.83 18.48
C ALA A 139 5.51 -20.65 17.57
N PHE A 140 5.94 -19.54 18.16
CA PHE A 140 6.45 -18.40 17.40
C PHE A 140 7.76 -18.73 16.67
N CYS A 141 8.72 -19.34 17.35
CA CYS A 141 10.00 -19.71 16.73
C CYS A 141 9.81 -20.74 15.61
N GLU A 142 8.91 -21.71 15.78
CA GLU A 142 8.54 -22.68 14.74
C GLU A 142 7.90 -21.99 13.54
N LEU A 143 6.93 -21.10 13.76
CA LEU A 143 6.29 -20.32 12.70
C LEU A 143 7.31 -19.54 11.88
N ILE A 144 8.22 -18.82 12.54
CA ILE A 144 9.23 -18.01 11.84
C ILE A 144 10.21 -18.90 11.08
N ARG A 145 10.67 -20.01 11.66
CA ARG A 145 11.55 -20.96 10.95
C ARG A 145 10.87 -21.59 9.74
N ASP A 146 9.57 -21.86 9.84
CA ASP A 146 8.77 -22.37 8.73
C ASP A 146 8.63 -21.35 7.60
N ILE A 147 8.27 -20.11 7.95
CA ILE A 147 8.10 -19.02 6.98
C ILE A 147 9.43 -18.66 6.29
N LEU A 148 10.54 -18.69 7.03
CA LEU A 148 11.87 -18.27 6.55
C LEU A 148 12.72 -19.44 6.03
N LYS A 149 12.12 -20.44 5.39
CA LYS A 149 12.88 -21.51 4.71
C LYS A 149 13.43 -21.02 3.37
N PHE A 150 14.64 -21.45 3.01
CA PHE A 150 15.29 -21.03 1.76
C PHE A 150 14.54 -21.46 0.50
N ARG A 151 13.85 -22.61 0.50
CA ARG A 151 13.01 -23.10 -0.61
C ARG A 151 11.63 -23.54 -0.10
N PRO A 152 10.66 -22.63 0.05
CA PRO A 152 9.30 -23.02 0.40
C PRO A 152 8.53 -23.55 -0.82
N ALA A 153 8.83 -23.07 -2.04
CA ALA A 153 8.11 -23.45 -3.27
C ALA A 153 8.40 -24.89 -3.74
N ASN A 154 9.57 -25.43 -3.42
CA ASN A 154 9.99 -26.80 -3.80
C ASN A 154 9.82 -27.81 -2.65
N MET A 155 9.17 -27.42 -1.54
CA MET A 155 8.79 -28.38 -0.52
C MET A 155 7.79 -29.36 -1.09
N ALA A 156 8.07 -30.66 -0.94
CA ALA A 156 7.08 -31.69 -1.21
C ALA A 156 5.80 -31.35 -0.43
N PRO A 157 4.59 -31.64 -0.95
CA PRO A 157 3.33 -31.34 -0.26
C PRO A 157 3.26 -31.90 1.17
N GLN A 158 4.08 -32.91 1.49
CA GLN A 158 4.18 -33.55 2.80
C GLN A 158 5.04 -32.76 3.82
N GLU A 159 5.90 -31.85 3.37
CA GLU A 159 6.78 -31.03 4.23
C GLU A 159 6.23 -29.62 4.51
N GLN A 160 5.11 -29.27 3.86
CA GLN A 160 4.43 -27.99 4.07
C GLN A 160 3.58 -28.08 5.34
N THR A 161 3.88 -27.24 6.33
CA THR A 161 3.09 -27.21 7.55
C THR A 161 1.71 -26.62 7.29
N PRO A 162 0.66 -27.05 8.01
CA PRO A 162 -0.70 -26.53 7.83
C PRO A 162 -0.78 -25.00 7.91
N SER A 163 0.03 -24.39 8.78
CA SER A 163 0.14 -22.94 8.93
C SER A 163 0.70 -22.27 7.67
N MET A 164 1.74 -22.83 7.04
CA MET A 164 2.27 -22.31 5.78
C MET A 164 1.25 -22.41 4.64
N LEU A 165 0.55 -23.54 4.52
CA LEU A 165 -0.51 -23.72 3.52
C LEU A 165 -1.63 -22.70 3.65
N GLN A 166 -2.05 -22.41 4.89
CA GLN A 166 -3.07 -21.39 5.15
C GLN A 166 -2.59 -19.99 4.74
N LEU A 167 -1.32 -19.64 5.04
CA LEU A 167 -0.76 -18.35 4.64
C LEU A 167 -0.63 -18.21 3.13
N ILE A 168 -0.19 -19.26 2.42
CA ILE A 168 -0.12 -19.28 0.95
C ILE A 168 -1.51 -19.07 0.35
N GLN A 169 -2.50 -19.83 0.83
CA GLN A 169 -3.87 -19.75 0.33
C GLN A 169 -4.50 -18.37 0.61
N MET A 170 -4.25 -17.83 1.80
CA MET A 170 -4.72 -16.51 2.18
C MET A 170 -4.10 -15.43 1.27
N ASN A 171 -2.78 -15.43 1.09
CA ASN A 171 -2.11 -14.48 0.20
C ASN A 171 -2.61 -14.58 -1.24
N LYS A 172 -2.81 -15.80 -1.76
CA LYS A 172 -3.42 -16.01 -3.07
C LYS A 172 -4.79 -15.33 -3.16
N SER A 173 -5.70 -15.64 -2.22
CA SER A 173 -7.05 -15.04 -2.22
C SER A 173 -7.03 -13.50 -2.11
N ILE A 174 -6.10 -12.95 -1.31
CA ILE A 174 -5.92 -11.51 -1.15
C ILE A 174 -5.47 -10.90 -2.47
N THR A 175 -4.45 -11.47 -3.14
CA THR A 175 -3.94 -10.94 -4.41
C THR A 175 -4.96 -11.03 -5.54
N GLU A 176 -5.74 -12.12 -5.63
CA GLU A 176 -6.83 -12.26 -6.60
C GLU A 176 -7.90 -11.19 -6.36
N THR A 177 -8.30 -11.01 -5.10
CA THR A 177 -9.27 -9.98 -4.71
C THR A 177 -8.76 -8.57 -5.04
N GLN A 178 -7.49 -8.29 -4.76
CA GLN A 178 -6.87 -7.00 -5.05
C GLN A 178 -6.74 -6.74 -6.56
N SER A 179 -6.39 -7.76 -7.36
CA SER A 179 -6.35 -7.66 -8.82
C SER A 179 -7.74 -7.35 -9.40
N ALA A 180 -8.79 -8.01 -8.89
CA ALA A 180 -10.17 -7.71 -9.26
C ALA A 180 -10.60 -6.28 -8.87
N ILE A 181 -10.20 -5.81 -7.68
CA ILE A 181 -10.45 -4.43 -7.24
C ILE A 181 -9.75 -3.42 -8.16
N ALA A 182 -8.48 -3.65 -8.51
CA ALA A 182 -7.73 -2.78 -9.40
C ALA A 182 -8.37 -2.70 -10.79
N ALA A 183 -8.78 -3.84 -11.35
CA ALA A 183 -9.50 -3.88 -12.63
C ALA A 183 -10.84 -3.12 -12.56
N ALA A 184 -11.58 -3.25 -11.46
CA ALA A 184 -12.82 -2.51 -11.25
C ALA A 184 -12.56 -0.99 -11.15
N GLN A 185 -11.47 -0.56 -10.52
CA GLN A 185 -11.10 0.86 -10.43
C GLN A 185 -10.78 1.46 -11.80
N ILE A 186 -10.07 0.73 -12.68
CA ILE A 186 -9.80 1.15 -14.06
C ILE A 186 -11.11 1.35 -14.82
N ASN A 187 -12.02 0.37 -14.76
CA ASN A 187 -13.32 0.45 -15.43
C ASN A 187 -14.19 1.61 -14.91
N MET A 188 -14.14 1.87 -13.59
CA MET A 188 -14.83 3.01 -12.99
C MET A 188 -14.26 4.34 -13.49
N ALA A 189 -12.94 4.47 -13.58
CA ALA A 189 -12.29 5.67 -14.11
C ALA A 189 -12.66 5.93 -15.58
N GLU A 190 -12.68 4.90 -16.42
CA GLU A 190 -13.15 5.00 -17.81
C GLU A 190 -14.62 5.44 -17.89
N THR A 191 -15.46 4.90 -17.01
CA THR A 191 -16.88 5.25 -16.96
C THR A 191 -17.06 6.71 -16.52
N GLN A 192 -16.30 7.18 -15.53
CA GLN A 192 -16.28 8.58 -15.14
C GLN A 192 -15.85 9.50 -16.29
N GLY A 193 -14.85 9.09 -17.08
CA GLY A 193 -14.44 9.82 -18.29
C GLY A 193 -15.58 9.96 -19.31
N LYS A 194 -16.30 8.87 -19.60
CA LYS A 194 -17.46 8.89 -20.51
C LYS A 194 -18.61 9.76 -19.97
N ILE A 195 -18.85 9.73 -18.66
CA ILE A 195 -19.86 10.58 -18.02
C ILE A 195 -19.47 12.05 -18.15
N ALA A 196 -18.21 12.41 -17.88
CA ALA A 196 -17.73 13.78 -18.02
C ALA A 196 -17.85 14.30 -19.47
N GLU A 197 -17.51 13.47 -20.45
CA GLU A 197 -17.70 13.81 -21.87
C GLU A 197 -19.19 14.04 -22.20
N THR A 198 -20.07 13.19 -21.68
CA THR A 198 -21.53 13.33 -21.86
C THR A 198 -22.05 14.62 -21.22
N GLN A 199 -21.56 14.96 -20.02
CA GLN A 199 -21.90 16.21 -19.35
C GLN A 199 -21.44 17.44 -20.14
N SER A 200 -20.24 17.40 -20.75
CA SER A 200 -19.76 18.47 -21.63
C SER A 200 -20.68 18.67 -22.83
N LYS A 201 -21.03 17.59 -23.54
CA LYS A 201 -21.95 17.65 -24.70
C LYS A 201 -23.34 18.16 -24.32
N MET A 202 -23.83 17.75 -23.15
CA MET A 202 -25.12 18.23 -22.63
C MET A 202 -25.07 19.73 -22.30
N ALA A 203 -24.00 20.22 -21.69
CA ALA A 203 -23.80 21.65 -21.42
C ALA A 203 -23.73 22.48 -22.71
N GLU A 204 -23.03 21.99 -23.73
CA GLU A 204 -23.01 22.62 -25.06
C GLU A 204 -24.41 22.70 -25.63
N THR A 205 -25.16 21.59 -25.63
CA THR A 205 -26.54 21.54 -26.12
C THR A 205 -27.46 22.52 -25.38
N GLN A 206 -27.29 22.63 -24.05
CA GLN A 206 -28.04 23.58 -23.23
C GLN A 206 -27.77 25.03 -23.64
N ASN A 207 -26.51 25.37 -23.93
CA ASN A 207 -26.12 26.69 -24.40
C ASN A 207 -26.73 26.99 -25.79
N THR A 208 -26.73 26.02 -26.71
CA THR A 208 -27.36 26.19 -28.03
C THR A 208 -28.87 26.40 -27.91
N ILE A 209 -29.54 25.63 -27.04
CA ILE A 209 -30.97 25.79 -26.78
C ILE A 209 -31.26 27.18 -26.20
N ALA A 210 -30.48 27.64 -25.20
CA ALA A 210 -30.65 28.95 -24.60
C ALA A 210 -30.47 30.09 -25.64
N ALA A 211 -29.45 29.99 -26.50
CA ALA A 211 -29.23 30.93 -27.60
C ALA A 211 -30.40 30.94 -28.60
N THR A 212 -30.96 29.77 -28.93
CA THR A 212 -32.13 29.64 -29.81
C THR A 212 -33.37 30.27 -29.18
N GLN A 213 -33.60 30.05 -27.89
CA GLN A 213 -34.71 30.66 -27.13
C GLN A 213 -34.60 32.19 -27.11
N GLN A 214 -33.40 32.74 -26.88
CA GLN A 214 -33.16 34.19 -26.92
C GLN A 214 -33.43 34.80 -28.31
N SER A 215 -33.03 34.09 -29.38
CA SER A 215 -33.32 34.50 -30.76
C SER A 215 -34.81 34.51 -31.09
N MET A 216 -35.56 33.49 -30.65
CA MET A 216 -37.03 33.44 -30.83
C MET A 216 -37.75 34.56 -30.06
N LEU A 217 -37.30 34.86 -28.83
CA LEU A 217 -37.81 35.99 -28.04
C LEU A 217 -37.56 37.34 -28.74
N ALA A 218 -36.40 37.52 -29.36
CA ALA A 218 -36.07 38.71 -30.14
C ALA A 218 -36.94 38.85 -31.41
N THR A 219 -37.43 37.73 -31.96
CA THR A 219 -38.26 37.71 -33.17
C THR A 219 -39.76 37.96 -32.87
N LEU A 220 -40.24 37.57 -31.68
CA LEU A 220 -41.64 37.75 -31.24
C LEU A 220 -41.88 39.08 -30.49
N GLY A 221 -40.82 39.82 -30.14
CA GLY A 221 -40.91 41.06 -29.37
C GLY A 221 -40.67 42.31 -30.21
N SER A 222 -41.71 42.84 -30.86
CA SER A 222 -41.80 44.27 -31.15
C SER A 222 -43.04 44.89 -30.50
N PRO A 223 -42.97 45.34 -29.24
CA PRO A 223 -43.89 46.34 -28.69
C PRO A 223 -43.29 47.75 -28.78
N LYS A 224 -44.15 48.68 -29.18
CA LYS A 224 -43.94 50.15 -29.33
C LYS A 224 -43.47 50.80 -28.02
N PRO A 225 -42.67 51.88 -28.03
CA PRO A 225 -42.16 52.49 -26.81
C PRO A 225 -43.20 53.44 -26.21
N GLU A 226 -43.50 53.28 -24.92
CA GLU A 226 -44.29 54.27 -24.17
C GLU A 226 -43.61 54.60 -22.83
N LYS A 227 -43.69 55.87 -22.48
CA LYS A 227 -42.76 56.62 -21.62
C LYS A 227 -43.00 56.40 -20.13
N GLN A 228 -41.91 56.50 -19.35
CA GLN A 228 -41.86 56.63 -17.88
C GLN A 228 -42.69 57.82 -17.35
N PRO A 229 -43.15 57.77 -16.08
CA PRO A 229 -42.39 58.48 -15.04
C PRO A 229 -42.36 57.87 -13.62
N CYS A 230 -41.24 58.22 -12.95
CA CYS A 230 -40.98 58.44 -11.52
C CYS A 230 -40.87 57.28 -10.51
N GLN A 231 -39.81 57.44 -9.71
CA GLN A 231 -39.18 56.51 -8.78
C GLN A 231 -39.97 56.34 -7.48
N GLU A 232 -40.11 55.09 -7.06
CA GLU A 232 -40.36 54.74 -5.66
C GLU A 232 -39.29 53.73 -5.23
N LYS A 233 -38.49 54.11 -4.23
CA LYS A 233 -37.39 53.32 -3.69
C LYS A 233 -37.95 52.03 -3.07
N ARG A 234 -37.59 50.88 -3.65
CA ARG A 234 -37.57 49.61 -2.93
C ARG A 234 -36.13 49.22 -2.67
N GLU A 235 -35.74 49.33 -1.41
CA GLU A 235 -34.56 48.68 -0.85
C GLU A 235 -34.69 47.15 -0.97
N GLY A 236 -33.55 46.47 -1.18
CA GLY A 236 -33.45 45.01 -1.04
C GLY A 236 -33.01 44.28 -2.31
N SER A 237 -31.76 44.49 -2.70
CA SER A 237 -31.01 43.75 -3.71
C SER A 237 -31.22 42.22 -3.62
N LEU A 238 -31.64 41.58 -4.72
CA LEU A 238 -31.33 40.17 -4.94
C LEU A 238 -29.82 40.06 -5.15
N VAL A 239 -29.16 39.58 -4.10
CA VAL A 239 -27.73 39.36 -4.02
C VAL A 239 -27.36 38.18 -4.93
N ALA A 240 -26.43 38.40 -5.87
CA ALA A 240 -25.72 37.33 -6.58
C ALA A 240 -25.08 36.37 -5.56
N PRO A 241 -25.03 35.05 -5.79
CA PRO A 241 -24.58 34.10 -4.77
C PRO A 241 -23.13 34.41 -4.35
N ARG A 242 -22.98 34.87 -3.11
CA ARG A 242 -21.72 35.21 -2.42
C ARG A 242 -20.84 33.98 -2.10
N ALA A 243 -20.94 32.88 -2.85
CA ALA A 243 -20.30 31.62 -2.45
C ALA A 243 -18.80 31.55 -2.80
N LEU A 244 -18.34 32.18 -3.88
CA LEU A 244 -16.96 32.05 -4.34
C LEU A 244 -15.97 33.03 -3.67
N SER A 245 -16.45 34.14 -3.11
CA SER A 245 -15.58 35.15 -2.48
C SER A 245 -15.16 34.82 -1.04
N ASP A 246 -15.83 33.87 -0.37
CA ASP A 246 -15.56 33.53 1.03
C ASP A 246 -14.65 32.30 1.21
N PHE A 247 -14.47 31.46 0.18
CA PHE A 247 -13.56 30.30 0.27
C PHE A 247 -12.09 30.69 0.44
N SER A 248 -11.69 31.84 -0.11
CA SER A 248 -10.33 32.37 0.01
C SER A 248 -10.02 33.00 1.37
N ARG A 249 -11.04 33.22 2.22
CA ARG A 249 -10.91 33.79 3.57
C ARG A 249 -10.77 32.75 4.68
N LEU A 250 -10.93 31.46 4.36
CA LEU A 250 -10.77 30.37 5.31
C LEU A 250 -9.29 30.11 5.61
N PRO A 251 -8.95 29.74 6.86
CA PRO A 251 -7.64 29.18 7.21
C PRO A 251 -7.27 28.03 6.26
N THR A 252 -5.99 27.97 5.89
CA THR A 252 -5.47 27.02 4.89
C THR A 252 -5.85 25.57 5.21
N ASP A 253 -5.86 25.24 6.50
CA ASP A 253 -6.12 23.92 7.08
C ASP A 253 -7.55 23.44 6.78
N ILE A 254 -8.52 24.36 6.87
CA ILE A 254 -9.94 24.10 6.56
C ILE A 254 -10.14 23.95 5.05
N ARG A 255 -9.43 24.75 4.25
CA ARG A 255 -9.50 24.65 2.78
C ARG A 255 -8.95 23.32 2.30
N VAL A 256 -7.86 22.84 2.90
CA VAL A 256 -7.28 21.51 2.61
C VAL A 256 -8.24 20.40 3.03
N ALA A 257 -8.88 20.52 4.20
CA ALA A 257 -9.87 19.53 4.66
C ALA A 257 -11.09 19.44 3.73
N ILE A 258 -11.61 20.59 3.25
CA ILE A 258 -12.73 20.62 2.29
C ILE A 258 -12.29 20.03 0.94
N TRP A 259 -11.09 20.35 0.47
CA TRP A 259 -10.57 19.80 -0.77
C TRP A 259 -10.34 18.29 -0.71
N THR A 260 -9.74 17.80 0.38
CA THR A 260 -9.49 16.37 0.57
C THR A 260 -10.79 15.58 0.75
N THR A 261 -11.77 16.12 1.48
CA THR A 261 -13.08 15.48 1.60
C THR A 261 -13.89 15.52 0.30
N ALA A 262 -13.82 16.59 -0.49
CA ALA A 262 -14.45 16.66 -1.82
C ALA A 262 -13.80 15.67 -2.80
N PHE A 263 -12.46 15.58 -2.77
CA PHE A 263 -11.69 14.67 -3.61
C PHE A 263 -11.96 13.19 -3.27
N LEU A 264 -12.11 12.85 -1.98
CA LEU A 264 -12.39 11.49 -1.53
C LEU A 264 -13.87 11.09 -1.68
N SER A 265 -14.80 12.04 -1.70
CA SER A 265 -16.25 11.76 -1.78
C SER A 265 -16.85 11.95 -3.17
N GLY A 266 -16.12 12.56 -4.12
CA GLY A 266 -16.62 12.84 -5.48
C GLY A 266 -17.77 13.86 -5.51
N VAL A 267 -17.98 14.61 -4.42
CA VAL A 267 -19.03 15.62 -4.29
C VAL A 267 -18.44 17.01 -4.52
N THR A 268 -19.13 17.87 -5.25
CA THR A 268 -18.70 19.26 -5.51
C THR A 268 -18.55 20.04 -4.20
N CYS A 269 -17.52 20.91 -4.14
CA CYS A 269 -17.17 21.68 -2.93
C CYS A 269 -18.35 22.46 -2.30
N GLU A 270 -19.34 22.88 -3.09
CA GLU A 270 -20.50 23.63 -2.59
C GLU A 270 -21.41 22.81 -1.68
N VAL A 271 -21.57 21.50 -1.92
CA VAL A 271 -22.44 20.63 -1.11
C VAL A 271 -21.76 20.27 0.22
N LEU A 272 -20.43 20.15 0.21
CA LEU A 272 -19.63 19.94 1.42
C LEU A 272 -19.60 21.19 2.30
N TRP A 273 -19.50 22.38 1.70
CA TRP A 273 -19.62 23.65 2.42
C TRP A 273 -20.94 23.74 3.21
N TYR A 274 -22.09 23.52 2.55
CA TYR A 274 -23.40 23.56 3.21
C TYR A 274 -23.55 22.53 4.35
N LYS A 275 -22.93 21.35 4.23
CA LYS A 275 -22.98 20.32 5.28
C LYS A 275 -22.08 20.66 6.47
N ILE A 276 -20.93 21.27 6.23
CA ILE A 276 -20.00 21.69 7.29
C ILE A 276 -20.55 22.92 8.03
N SER A 277 -21.10 23.91 7.32
CA SER A 277 -21.73 25.09 7.93
C SER A 277 -22.98 24.73 8.76
N ALA A 278 -23.69 23.66 8.41
CA ALA A 278 -24.82 23.14 9.20
C ALA A 278 -24.38 22.37 10.46
N TRP A 279 -23.11 21.99 10.57
CA TRP A 279 -22.56 21.24 11.71
C TRP A 279 -22.00 22.17 12.81
N GLU A 280 -21.54 23.37 12.46
CA GLU A 280 -21.06 24.39 13.44
C GLU A 280 -22.19 25.23 14.09
N LEU A 281 -23.45 25.01 13.73
CA LEU A 281 -24.62 25.70 14.29
C LEU A 281 -25.40 24.87 15.34
N LYS A 282 -24.78 23.88 15.95
CA LYS A 282 -25.28 23.15 17.14
C LYS A 282 -24.20 23.08 18.21
#